data_AF-A0A2K8U8K4-F1
#
_entry.id   AF-A0A2K8U8K4-F1
#
_cell.length_a   1.000
_cell.length_b   1.000
_cell.length_c   1.000
_cell.angle_alpha   90.00
_cell.angle_beta   90.00
_cell.angle_gamma   90.00
#
_symmetry.space_group_name_H-M   'P 1'
#
loop_
_entity.id
_entity.type
_entity.pdbx_description
1 polymer ?
#
loop_
_entity_poly.entity_id
_entity_poly.type
_entity_poly.pdbx_seq_one_letter_code
_entity_poly.pdbx_strand_id
1 'polypeptide(L)'
;MSLKRRILLLTILPLLLMAGVIGLAWWKSAEMAQTQSRLFRERLVEAWQDELRRLLDLAGSTIAPILTQAALHPEKDPASAQAEVKRILTDLHFGADGYFFLYDAIGVCLAHRLKPDLVGKTLLDHRDGRGCYLVRELLAVAAHGGGRIYEDQDTLGCYVLAALQPGDPGGGFLRYR
;
A
#
# COMPACT_ATOMS: atom_id res chain seq x y z
N MET A 1 -51.42 0.10 52.43
CA MET A 1 -49.99 -0.13 52.12
C MET A 1 -49.15 0.54 53.19
N SER A 2 -48.26 -0.19 53.89
CA SER A 2 -47.51 0.38 55.02
C SER A 2 -46.53 1.46 54.55
N LEU A 3 -46.44 2.57 55.30
CA LEU A 3 -45.55 3.72 55.03
C LEU A 3 -44.10 3.32 54.71
N LYS A 4 -43.63 2.25 55.37
CA LYS A 4 -42.32 1.66 55.13
C LYS A 4 -42.12 1.19 53.68
N ARG A 5 -43.12 0.56 53.04
CA ARG A 5 -43.04 0.15 51.62
C ARG A 5 -42.98 1.34 50.67
N ARG A 6 -43.66 2.46 50.97
CA ARG A 6 -43.63 3.68 50.14
C ARG A 6 -42.25 4.34 50.15
N ILE A 7 -41.61 4.42 51.32
CA ILE A 7 -40.27 5.00 51.46
C ILE A 7 -39.23 4.09 50.79
N LEU A 8 -39.36 2.77 50.94
CA LEU A 8 -38.47 1.78 50.32
C LEU A 8 -38.59 1.77 48.78
N LEU A 9 -39.79 1.98 48.24
CA LEU A 9 -40.03 2.13 46.79
C LEU A 9 -39.37 3.40 46.23
N LEU A 10 -39.37 4.50 46.99
CA LEU A 10 -38.86 5.78 46.51
C LEU A 10 -37.33 5.79 46.31
N THR A 11 -36.59 4.97 47.05
CA THR A 11 -35.12 4.88 46.97
C THR A 11 -34.63 3.79 46.03
N ILE A 12 -35.35 2.67 45.92
CA ILE A 12 -34.96 1.55 45.04
C ILE A 12 -35.27 1.87 43.57
N LEU A 13 -36.34 2.62 43.29
CA LEU A 13 -36.75 2.99 41.94
C LEU A 13 -35.68 3.78 41.16
N PRO A 14 -35.07 4.87 41.69
CA PRO A 14 -34.01 5.58 40.97
C PRO A 14 -32.73 4.74 40.81
N LEU A 15 -32.44 3.85 41.75
CA LEU A 15 -31.28 2.96 41.67
C LEU A 15 -31.44 1.93 40.53
N LEU A 16 -32.64 1.36 40.38
CA LEU A 16 -32.99 0.48 39.26
C LEU A 16 -32.94 1.18 37.91
N LEU A 17 -33.41 2.43 37.85
CA LEU A 17 -33.33 3.24 36.63
C LEU A 17 -31.88 3.49 36.20
N MET A 18 -31.00 3.86 37.13
CA MET A 18 -29.56 4.01 36.84
C MET A 18 -28.93 2.72 36.35
N ALA A 19 -29.21 1.59 37.01
CA ALA A 19 -28.70 0.28 36.57
C ALA A 19 -29.19 -0.07 35.16
N GLY A 20 -30.44 0.25 34.82
CA GLY A 20 -30.98 0.06 33.47
C GLY A 20 -30.28 0.92 32.41
N VAL A 21 -30.02 2.20 32.70
CA VAL A 21 -29.28 3.10 31.81
C VAL A 21 -27.85 2.60 31.58
N ILE A 22 -27.17 2.14 32.64
CA ILE A 22 -25.83 1.55 32.53
C ILE A 22 -25.90 0.27 31.68
N GLY A 23 -26.84 -0.64 31.93
CA GLY A 23 -26.98 -1.86 31.13
C GLY A 23 -27.22 -1.59 29.62
N LEU A 24 -28.05 -0.59 29.30
CA LEU A 24 -28.28 -0.14 27.92
C LEU A 24 -27.01 0.47 27.30
N ALA A 25 -26.26 1.26 28.06
CA ALA A 25 -24.99 1.82 27.61
C ALA A 25 -23.95 0.73 27.33
N TRP A 26 -23.88 -0.31 28.16
CA TRP A 26 -22.99 -1.47 27.95
C TRP A 26 -23.38 -2.26 26.70
N TRP A 27 -24.69 -2.48 26.47
CA TRP A 27 -25.18 -3.17 25.29
C TRP A 27 -24.84 -2.40 24.01
N LYS A 28 -25.03 -1.07 24.00
CA LYS A 28 -24.64 -0.20 22.88
C LYS A 28 -23.13 -0.08 22.70
N SER A 29 -22.35 -0.14 23.78
CA SER A 29 -20.89 -0.04 23.73
C SER A 29 -20.26 -1.24 23.00
N ALA A 30 -20.81 -2.45 23.17
CA ALA A 30 -20.33 -3.64 22.48
C ALA A 30 -20.51 -3.56 20.95
N GLU A 31 -21.57 -2.89 20.48
CA GLU A 31 -21.85 -2.68 19.06
C GLU A 31 -20.96 -1.58 18.45
N MET A 32 -20.65 -0.52 19.21
CA MET A 32 -19.78 0.58 18.77
C MET A 32 -18.30 0.19 18.63
N ALA A 33 -17.81 -0.77 19.42
CA ALA A 33 -16.42 -1.22 19.36
C ALA A 33 -16.06 -1.85 18.00
N GLN A 34 -17.03 -2.54 17.36
CA GLN A 34 -16.81 -3.16 16.05
C GLN A 34 -16.76 -2.12 14.92
N THR A 35 -17.60 -1.08 14.99
CA THR A 35 -17.64 0.00 13.98
C THR A 35 -16.37 0.85 14.00
N GLN A 36 -15.79 1.10 15.19
CA GLN A 36 -14.51 1.81 15.30
C GLN A 36 -13.36 1.03 14.65
N SER A 37 -13.35 -0.30 14.76
CA SER A 37 -12.27 -1.12 14.19
C SER A 37 -12.20 -1.06 12.65
N ARG A 38 -13.37 -1.03 11.99
CA ARG A 38 -13.44 -0.97 10.52
C ARG A 38 -12.97 0.38 10.01
N LEU A 39 -13.49 1.46 10.60
CA LEU A 39 -13.10 2.82 10.25
C LEU A 39 -11.61 3.05 10.54
N PHE A 40 -11.11 2.54 11.66
CA PHE A 40 -9.69 2.64 12.01
C PHE A 40 -8.81 1.89 11.00
N ARG A 41 -9.20 0.67 10.61
CA ARG A 41 -8.47 -0.11 9.59
C ARG A 41 -8.49 0.56 8.22
N GLU A 42 -9.63 1.07 7.78
CA GLU A 42 -9.74 1.81 6.51
C GLU A 42 -8.83 3.04 6.54
N ARG A 43 -8.83 3.82 7.64
CA ARG A 43 -7.95 4.97 7.82
C ARG A 43 -6.45 4.61 7.84
N LEU A 44 -6.09 3.49 8.47
CA LEU A 44 -4.70 3.03 8.51
C LEU A 44 -4.22 2.62 7.12
N VAL A 45 -5.05 1.90 6.37
CA VAL A 45 -4.72 1.52 4.99
C VAL A 45 -4.52 2.76 4.15
N GLU A 46 -5.45 3.73 4.19
CA GLU A 46 -5.31 5.00 3.46
C GLU A 46 -4.02 5.75 3.82
N ALA A 47 -3.70 5.89 5.12
CA ALA A 47 -2.49 6.58 5.56
C ALA A 47 -1.21 5.90 5.05
N TRP A 48 -1.16 4.58 5.02
CA TRP A 48 -0.03 3.83 4.48
C TRP A 48 0.09 3.97 2.97
N GLN A 49 -1.03 4.08 2.25
CA GLN A 49 -0.98 4.36 0.81
C GLN A 49 -0.39 5.73 0.52
N ASP A 50 -0.80 6.74 1.27
CA ASP A 50 -0.28 8.09 1.09
C ASP A 50 1.24 8.13 1.33
N GLU A 51 1.72 7.36 2.30
CA GLU A 51 3.16 7.23 2.54
C GLU A 51 3.88 6.54 1.37
N LEU A 52 3.39 5.40 0.89
CA LEU A 52 3.97 4.70 -0.26
C LEU A 52 3.98 5.58 -1.51
N ARG A 53 2.91 6.35 -1.73
CA ARG A 53 2.80 7.31 -2.82
C ARG A 53 3.85 8.42 -2.71
N ARG A 54 4.03 8.98 -1.51
CA ARG A 54 5.07 9.98 -1.24
C ARG A 54 6.48 9.44 -1.46
N LEU A 55 6.75 8.20 -1.05
CA LEU A 55 8.05 7.56 -1.30
C LEU A 55 8.32 7.37 -2.79
N LEU A 56 7.28 7.05 -3.57
CA LEU A 56 7.37 7.00 -5.03
C LEU A 56 7.61 8.37 -5.65
N ASP A 57 6.89 9.39 -5.22
CA ASP A 57 7.08 10.77 -5.69
C ASP A 57 8.52 11.25 -5.39
N LEU A 58 9.05 10.89 -4.22
CA LEU A 58 10.43 11.19 -3.83
C LEU A 58 11.44 10.47 -4.73
N ALA A 59 11.28 9.16 -4.95
CA ALA A 59 12.13 8.39 -5.85
C ALA A 59 12.08 8.93 -7.28
N GLY A 60 10.87 9.23 -7.78
CA GLY A 60 10.63 9.84 -9.08
C GLY A 60 11.32 11.19 -9.23
N SER A 61 11.21 12.08 -8.24
CA SER A 61 11.88 13.39 -8.26
C SER A 61 13.40 13.31 -8.24
N THR A 62 13.96 12.26 -7.62
CA THR A 62 15.41 11.99 -7.60
C THR A 62 15.93 11.58 -8.97
N ILE A 63 15.12 10.86 -9.74
CA ILE A 63 15.50 10.27 -11.04
C ILE A 63 15.10 11.17 -12.22
N ALA A 64 14.05 11.98 -12.06
CA ALA A 64 13.56 12.93 -13.04
C ALA A 64 14.66 13.79 -13.71
N PRO A 65 15.63 14.39 -12.99
CA PRO A 65 16.68 15.19 -13.62
C PRO A 65 17.58 14.35 -14.54
N ILE A 66 17.86 13.09 -14.18
CA ILE A 66 18.70 12.17 -14.97
C ILE A 66 17.99 11.82 -16.29
N LEU A 67 16.69 11.49 -16.20
CA LEU A 67 15.87 11.19 -17.38
C LEU A 67 15.68 12.42 -18.28
N THR A 68 15.45 13.60 -17.68
CA THR A 68 15.30 14.85 -18.43
C THR A 68 16.59 15.22 -19.15
N GLN A 69 17.74 15.06 -18.49
CA GLN A 69 19.05 15.31 -19.11
C GLN A 69 19.34 14.33 -20.25
N ALA A 70 18.96 13.06 -20.10
CA ALA A 70 19.08 12.06 -21.16
C ALA A 70 18.17 12.37 -22.35
N ALA A 71 16.93 12.81 -22.10
CA ALA A 71 15.98 13.19 -23.14
C ALA A 71 16.42 14.43 -23.94
N LEU A 72 17.16 15.36 -23.31
CA LEU A 72 17.72 16.55 -23.98
C LEU A 72 18.93 16.22 -24.87
N HIS A 73 19.61 15.10 -24.63
CA HIS A 73 20.77 14.67 -25.40
C HIS A 73 20.63 13.21 -25.84
N PRO A 74 19.66 12.88 -26.73
CA PRO A 74 19.38 11.51 -27.13
C PRO A 74 20.54 10.85 -27.90
N GLU A 75 21.41 11.65 -28.52
CA GLU A 75 22.66 11.19 -29.15
C GLU A 75 23.79 10.87 -28.14
N LYS A 76 23.59 11.17 -26.86
CA LYS A 76 24.56 10.91 -25.79
C LYS A 76 24.09 9.73 -24.94
N ASP A 77 24.51 8.54 -25.35
CA ASP A 77 24.48 7.27 -24.61
C ASP A 77 23.25 7.06 -23.67
N PRO A 78 22.06 6.77 -24.25
CA PRO A 78 20.85 6.47 -23.47
C PRO A 78 21.03 5.25 -22.55
N ALA A 79 21.98 4.36 -22.84
CA ALA A 79 22.27 3.21 -21.99
C ALA A 79 22.94 3.63 -20.67
N SER A 80 23.78 4.67 -20.69
CA SER A 80 24.41 5.21 -19.47
C SER A 80 23.38 5.82 -18.51
N ALA A 81 22.38 6.56 -19.03
CA ALA A 81 21.34 7.14 -18.20
C ALA A 81 20.46 6.06 -17.57
N GLN A 82 20.03 5.07 -18.36
CA GLN A 82 19.26 3.94 -17.86
C GLN A 82 20.03 3.11 -16.82
N ALA A 83 21.34 2.91 -17.02
CA ALA A 83 22.18 2.19 -16.06
C ALA A 83 22.23 2.93 -14.71
N GLU A 84 22.35 4.26 -14.73
CA GLU A 84 22.39 5.06 -13.50
C GLU A 84 21.05 5.06 -12.77
N VAL A 85 19.93 5.17 -13.49
CA VAL A 85 18.58 5.03 -12.91
C VAL A 85 18.38 3.66 -12.27
N LYS A 86 18.77 2.58 -12.98
CA LYS A 86 18.69 1.21 -12.45
C LYS A 86 19.51 1.06 -11.18
N ARG A 87 20.71 1.63 -11.14
CA ARG A 87 21.60 1.61 -9.96
C ARG A 87 20.94 2.29 -8.77
N ILE A 88 20.47 3.53 -8.94
CA ILE A 88 19.81 4.31 -7.88
C ILE A 88 18.57 3.58 -7.34
N LEU A 89 17.71 3.05 -8.23
CA LEU A 89 16.51 2.32 -7.83
C LEU A 89 16.81 1.00 -7.11
N THR A 90 17.87 0.29 -7.52
CA THR A 90 18.29 -0.95 -6.86
C THR A 90 18.80 -0.66 -5.44
N ASP A 91 19.50 0.46 -5.26
CA ASP A 91 20.05 0.89 -3.98
C ASP A 91 19.00 1.52 -3.04
N LEU A 92 17.89 2.03 -3.57
CA LEU A 92 16.81 2.59 -2.76
C LEU A 92 16.08 1.50 -1.96
N HIS A 93 15.84 1.78 -0.68
CA HIS A 93 15.02 0.96 0.21
C HIS A 93 14.26 1.86 1.18
N PHE A 94 13.19 1.33 1.76
CA PHE A 94 12.36 2.05 2.73
C PHE A 94 11.77 1.08 3.76
N GLY A 95 11.60 1.56 4.99
CA GLY A 95 11.19 0.71 6.10
C GLY A 95 12.17 -0.45 6.36
N ALA A 96 11.67 -1.53 6.96
CA ALA A 96 12.47 -2.72 7.25
C ALA A 96 12.70 -3.59 6.01
N ASP A 97 11.65 -3.79 5.19
CA ASP A 97 11.66 -4.76 4.09
C ASP A 97 11.19 -4.18 2.73
N GLY A 98 10.96 -2.87 2.64
CA GLY A 98 10.48 -2.21 1.42
C GLY A 98 11.56 -1.99 0.38
N TYR A 99 11.28 -2.36 -0.87
CA TYR A 99 12.22 -2.22 -1.99
C TYR A 99 11.52 -1.83 -3.30
N PHE A 100 12.32 -1.30 -4.22
CA PHE A 100 11.90 -0.92 -5.57
C PHE A 100 12.28 -2.03 -6.57
N PHE A 101 11.47 -2.16 -7.61
CA PHE A 101 11.77 -2.99 -8.76
C PHE A 101 11.27 -2.30 -10.03
N LEU A 102 11.90 -2.62 -11.15
CA LEU A 102 11.64 -1.99 -12.42
C LEU A 102 11.34 -3.08 -13.45
N TYR A 103 10.21 -2.98 -14.15
CA TYR A 103 9.89 -3.82 -15.31
C TYR A 103 9.67 -2.94 -16.53
N ASP A 104 10.05 -3.45 -17.70
CA ASP A 104 9.60 -2.87 -18.96
C ASP A 104 8.16 -3.30 -19.29
N ALA A 105 7.60 -2.72 -20.35
CA ALA A 105 6.23 -2.96 -20.82
C ALA A 105 5.98 -4.40 -21.29
N ILE A 106 7.04 -5.16 -21.57
CA ILE A 106 6.98 -6.56 -21.98
C ILE A 106 7.34 -7.50 -20.82
N GLY A 107 7.41 -6.98 -19.58
CA GLY A 107 7.60 -7.75 -18.36
C GLY A 107 9.02 -8.28 -18.13
N VAL A 108 10.03 -7.69 -18.76
CA VAL A 108 11.45 -7.95 -18.46
C VAL A 108 11.85 -7.19 -17.22
N CYS A 109 12.49 -7.89 -16.29
CA CYS A 109 13.04 -7.28 -15.08
C CYS A 109 14.25 -6.43 -15.43
N LEU A 110 14.17 -5.12 -15.17
CA LEU A 110 15.24 -4.17 -15.41
C LEU A 110 16.08 -3.90 -14.15
N ALA A 111 15.47 -4.01 -12.97
CA ALA A 111 16.14 -3.85 -11.67
C ALA A 111 15.35 -4.58 -10.58
N HIS A 112 16.06 -5.32 -9.71
CA HIS A 112 15.48 -5.98 -8.55
C HIS A 112 16.53 -6.21 -7.46
N ARG A 113 16.37 -5.57 -6.30
CA ARG A 113 17.36 -5.64 -5.19
C ARG A 113 17.50 -7.04 -4.58
N LEU A 114 16.40 -7.66 -4.15
CA LEU A 114 16.43 -8.94 -3.45
C LEU A 114 16.75 -10.14 -4.36
N LYS A 115 16.52 -9.99 -5.67
CA LYS A 115 16.66 -11.06 -6.66
C LYS A 115 17.36 -10.54 -7.91
N PRO A 116 18.64 -10.18 -7.82
CA PRO A 116 19.40 -9.68 -8.96
C PRO A 116 19.44 -10.69 -10.12
N ASP A 117 19.32 -11.99 -9.83
CA ASP A 117 19.27 -13.08 -10.82
C ASP A 117 18.06 -13.02 -11.76
N LEU A 118 17.04 -12.21 -11.43
CA LEU A 118 15.87 -12.00 -12.28
C LEU A 118 16.11 -10.91 -13.33
N VAL A 119 17.09 -10.03 -13.13
CA VAL A 119 17.39 -8.93 -14.05
C VAL A 119 17.74 -9.49 -15.44
N GLY A 120 17.12 -8.93 -16.48
CA GLY A 120 17.23 -9.36 -17.87
C GLY A 120 16.30 -10.51 -18.27
N LYS A 121 15.53 -11.10 -17.35
CA LYS A 121 14.57 -12.17 -17.64
C LYS A 121 13.16 -11.61 -17.82
N THR A 122 12.43 -12.14 -18.79
CA THR A 122 10.98 -11.93 -18.87
C THR A 122 10.28 -12.74 -17.79
N LEU A 123 9.41 -12.08 -17.03
CA LEU A 123 8.68 -12.66 -15.90
C LEU A 123 7.17 -12.69 -16.14
N LEU A 124 6.72 -12.46 -17.38
CA LEU A 124 5.30 -12.54 -17.73
C LEU A 124 4.71 -13.91 -17.39
N ASP A 125 5.45 -15.00 -17.62
CA ASP A 125 5.01 -16.36 -17.33
C ASP A 125 5.47 -16.86 -15.96
N HIS A 126 6.20 -16.03 -15.21
CA HIS A 126 6.69 -16.39 -13.90
C HIS A 126 5.54 -16.36 -12.91
N ARG A 127 5.35 -17.50 -12.23
CA ARG A 127 4.41 -17.64 -11.14
C ARG A 127 5.14 -17.51 -9.81
N ASP A 128 4.53 -16.79 -8.89
CA ASP A 128 4.98 -16.81 -7.50
C ASP A 128 4.72 -18.19 -6.85
N GLY A 129 5.10 -18.33 -5.57
CA GLY A 129 4.85 -19.56 -4.80
C GLY A 129 3.37 -19.95 -4.64
N ARG A 130 2.43 -19.12 -5.10
CA ARG A 130 0.98 -19.32 -5.03
C ARG A 130 0.33 -19.45 -6.40
N GLY A 131 1.11 -19.43 -7.48
CA GLY A 131 0.61 -19.59 -8.84
C GLY A 131 0.14 -18.30 -9.50
N CYS A 132 0.30 -17.14 -8.86
CA CYS A 132 -0.11 -15.83 -9.37
C CYS A 132 0.92 -15.26 -10.34
N TYR A 133 0.42 -14.67 -11.43
CA TYR A 133 1.24 -13.99 -12.43
C TYR A 133 1.47 -12.54 -12.04
N LEU A 134 2.27 -12.33 -10.99
CA LEU A 134 2.47 -11.02 -10.37
C LEU A 134 2.84 -9.93 -11.40
N VAL A 135 3.79 -10.20 -12.30
CA VAL A 135 4.24 -9.21 -13.30
C VAL A 135 3.14 -8.85 -14.30
N ARG A 136 2.27 -9.80 -14.68
CA ARG A 136 1.14 -9.49 -15.56
C ARG A 136 0.13 -8.57 -14.89
N GLU A 137 -0.19 -8.84 -13.63
CA GLU A 137 -1.11 -8.01 -12.86
C GLU A 137 -0.52 -6.61 -12.62
N LEU A 138 0.78 -6.53 -12.29
CA LEU A 138 1.51 -5.26 -12.16
C LEU A 138 1.40 -4.42 -13.43
N LEU A 139 1.64 -5.03 -14.61
CA LEU A 139 1.51 -4.34 -15.89
C LEU A 139 0.07 -3.93 -16.20
N ALA A 140 -0.91 -4.79 -15.89
CA ALA A 140 -2.32 -4.47 -16.08
C ALA A 140 -2.76 -3.27 -15.22
N VAL A 141 -2.38 -3.26 -13.94
CA VAL A 141 -2.66 -2.13 -13.03
C VAL A 141 -1.89 -0.88 -13.46
N ALA A 142 -0.65 -1.03 -13.93
CA ALA A 142 0.12 0.08 -14.47
C ALA A 142 -0.55 0.71 -15.71
N ALA A 143 -1.11 -0.11 -16.62
CA ALA A 143 -1.83 0.41 -17.78
C ALA A 143 -3.04 1.29 -17.42
N HIS A 144 -3.58 1.17 -16.20
CA HIS A 144 -4.72 1.96 -15.71
C HIS A 144 -4.30 3.17 -14.85
N GLY A 145 -3.02 3.54 -14.84
CA GLY A 145 -2.50 4.67 -14.06
C GLY A 145 -2.02 4.30 -12.66
N GLY A 146 -1.83 3.02 -12.38
CA GLY A 146 -1.38 2.50 -11.08
C GLY A 146 -2.51 2.05 -10.17
N GLY A 147 -2.16 1.44 -9.04
CA GLY A 147 -3.11 0.85 -8.12
C GLY A 147 -2.48 -0.14 -7.12
N ARG A 148 -3.34 -0.86 -6.39
CA ARG A 148 -2.93 -1.82 -5.37
C ARG A 148 -3.12 -3.24 -5.87
N ILE A 149 -2.14 -4.09 -5.62
CA ILE A 149 -2.27 -5.53 -5.81
C ILE A 149 -2.06 -6.20 -4.46
N TYR A 150 -3.11 -6.82 -3.96
CA TYR A 150 -3.05 -7.60 -2.74
C TYR A 150 -2.53 -8.98 -3.09
N GLU A 151 -1.35 -9.30 -2.55
CA GLU A 151 -0.84 -10.65 -2.63
C GLU A 151 -1.60 -11.54 -1.62
N ASP A 152 -1.96 -11.04 -0.43
CA ASP A 152 -2.68 -11.79 0.61
C ASP A 152 -3.68 -10.88 1.38
N GLN A 153 -4.63 -11.48 2.12
CA GLN A 153 -5.53 -10.74 3.02
C GLN A 153 -4.80 -10.15 4.23
N ASP A 154 -3.65 -10.73 4.62
CA ASP A 154 -2.86 -10.31 5.80
C ASP A 154 -1.53 -9.62 5.46
N THR A 155 -1.06 -9.68 4.20
CA THR A 155 0.19 -9.04 3.78
C THR A 155 -0.12 -7.77 2.99
N LEU A 156 0.43 -6.63 3.41
CA LEU A 156 0.25 -5.36 2.72
C LEU A 156 0.72 -5.48 1.27
N GLY A 157 -0.20 -5.16 0.37
CA GLY A 157 -0.06 -5.39 -1.06
C GLY A 157 1.08 -4.60 -1.71
N CYS A 158 1.53 -5.12 -2.85
CA CYS A 158 2.41 -4.39 -3.76
C CYS A 158 1.69 -3.11 -4.22
N TYR A 159 2.40 -1.98 -4.22
CA TYR A 159 1.86 -0.71 -4.69
C TYR A 159 2.44 -0.39 -6.06
N VAL A 160 1.56 -0.22 -7.03
CA VAL A 160 1.88 0.05 -8.42
C VAL A 160 1.64 1.53 -8.66
N LEU A 161 2.66 2.30 -9.00
CA LEU A 161 2.45 3.56 -9.70
C LEU A 161 2.94 3.38 -11.12
N ALA A 162 2.05 3.64 -12.07
CA ALA A 162 2.40 3.59 -13.47
C ALA A 162 3.16 4.85 -13.88
N ALA A 163 4.19 4.62 -14.69
CA ALA A 163 4.89 5.58 -15.52
C ALA A 163 5.76 6.62 -14.80
N LEU A 164 7.08 6.49 -15.01
CA LEU A 164 8.02 7.56 -14.74
C LEU A 164 7.92 8.69 -15.78
N GLN A 165 7.27 8.51 -16.95
CA GLN A 165 6.82 9.58 -17.86
C GLN A 165 5.74 9.09 -18.86
N PRO A 166 4.89 9.97 -19.43
CA PRO A 166 4.05 9.63 -20.56
C PRO A 166 4.92 9.35 -21.80
N GLY A 167 4.86 8.12 -22.34
CA GLY A 167 5.58 7.72 -23.56
C GLY A 167 6.81 6.82 -23.34
N ASP A 168 7.18 6.52 -22.09
CA ASP A 168 8.28 5.61 -21.77
C ASP A 168 7.74 4.20 -21.46
N PRO A 169 8.16 3.13 -22.18
CA PRO A 169 7.69 1.77 -21.96
C PRO A 169 8.21 1.12 -20.67
N GLY A 170 8.68 1.87 -19.67
CA GLY A 170 9.18 1.35 -18.38
C GLY A 170 8.47 1.96 -17.17
N GLY A 171 7.90 1.11 -16.32
CA GLY A 171 7.25 1.51 -15.06
C GLY A 171 8.11 1.12 -13.85
N GLY A 172 8.34 2.04 -12.93
CA GLY A 172 8.91 1.74 -11.61
C GLY A 172 7.83 1.26 -10.66
N PHE A 173 8.09 0.21 -9.89
CA PHE A 173 7.12 -0.42 -9.03
C PHE A 173 7.62 -0.52 -7.59
N LEU A 174 6.70 -0.49 -6.62
CA LEU A 174 7.00 -0.63 -5.20
C LEU A 174 6.40 -1.88 -4.58
N ARG A 175 7.18 -2.53 -3.71
CA ARG A 175 6.68 -3.58 -2.83
C ARG A 175 7.14 -3.30 -1.42
N TYR A 176 6.16 -3.34 -0.53
CA TYR A 176 6.34 -3.33 0.90
C TYR A 176 5.81 -4.66 1.42
N ARG A 177 6.47 -5.23 2.44
CA ARG A 177 6.08 -6.50 3.05
C ARG A 177 5.56 -6.25 4.45
#